data_AF-A0A4Q5QF70-F1
#
_entry.id   AF-A0A4Q5QF70-F1
#
_cell.length_a   1.000
_cell.length_b   1.000
_cell.length_c   1.000
_cell.angle_alpha   90.00
_cell.angle_beta   90.00
_cell.angle_gamma   90.00
#
_symmetry.space_group_name_H-M   'P 1'
#
loop_
_entity.id
_entity.type
_entity.pdbx_description
1 polymer ?
#
loop_
_entity_poly.entity_id
_entity_poly.type
_entity_poly.pdbx_seq_one_letter_code
_entity_poly.pdbx_strand_id
1 'polypeptide(L)' 'MCSCNVVPIDSETAKIYATIKNKLLKKGKPIPENDIWIAAVAIRYELPLVAFDKHFLEIENLQLEV' A
#
# COMPACT_ATOMS: atom_id res chain seq x y z
N MET A 1 17.51 -17.67 -12.76
CA MET A 1 17.55 -16.77 -11.59
C MET A 1 16.35 -15.86 -11.67
N CYS A 2 15.55 -15.75 -10.62
CA CYS A 2 14.46 -14.78 -10.58
C CYS A 2 15.06 -13.41 -10.21
N SER A 3 14.88 -12.40 -11.07
CA SER A 3 15.34 -11.03 -10.80
C SER A 3 14.20 -10.20 -10.24
N CYS A 4 14.41 -9.57 -9.09
CA CYS A 4 13.46 -8.62 -8.50
C CYS A 4 14.07 -7.21 -8.52
N ASN A 5 13.25 -6.22 -8.88
CA ASN A 5 13.64 -4.82 -8.82
C ASN A 5 13.15 -4.23 -7.50
N VAL A 6 14.07 -3.67 -6.72
CA VAL A 6 13.74 -2.97 -5.48
C VAL A 6 13.44 -1.52 -5.81
N VAL A 7 12.26 -1.07 -5.38
CA VAL A 7 11.79 0.29 -5.65
C VAL A 7 12.00 1.17 -4.41
N PRO A 8 12.60 2.36 -4.54
CA PRO A 8 12.83 3.24 -3.40
C PRO A 8 11.52 3.92 -2.95
N ILE A 9 11.48 4.28 -1.67
CA ILE A 9 10.44 5.15 -1.12
C ILE A 9 10.91 6.60 -1.28
N ASP A 10 10.06 7.47 -1.80
CA ASP A 10 10.31 8.91 -1.78
C ASP A 10 9.11 9.72 -1.27
N SER A 11 9.23 11.04 -1.36
CA SER A 11 8.25 12.01 -0.89
C SER A 11 6.85 11.81 -1.47
N GLU A 12 6.71 11.31 -2.70
CA GLU A 12 5.40 11.05 -3.30
C GLU A 12 4.76 9.78 -2.72
N THR A 13 5.54 8.71 -2.53
CA THR A 13 5.09 7.53 -1.78
C THR A 13 4.63 7.94 -0.37
N ALA A 14 5.37 8.82 0.31
CA ALA A 14 5.03 9.31 1.64
C ALA A 14 3.71 10.09 1.68
N LYS A 15 3.39 10.88 0.65
CA LYS A 15 2.10 11.59 0.53
C LYS A 15 0.93 10.62 0.37
N ILE A 16 1.11 9.58 -0.45
CA ILE A 16 0.10 8.53 -0.65
C ILE A 16 -0.12 7.78 0.66
N TYR A 17 0.97 7.36 1.32
CA TYR A 17 0.93 6.75 2.65
C TYR A 17 0.14 7.59 3.66
N ALA A 18 0.42 8.90 3.75
CA ALA A 18 -0.29 9.80 4.67
C ALA A 18 -1.80 9.88 4.37
N THR A 19 -2.16 9.86 3.08
CA THR A 19 -3.55 9.83 2.62
C THR A 19 -4.24 8.54 3.05
N ILE A 20 -3.62 7.37 2.82
CA ILE A 20 -4.16 6.06 3.19
C ILE A 20 -4.33 6.00 4.70
N LYS A 21 -3.30 6.36 5.47
CA LYS A 21 -3.33 6.35 6.93
C LYS A 21 -4.46 7.22 7.48
N ASN A 22 -4.63 8.44 6.94
CA ASN A 22 -5.72 9.33 7.35
C ASN A 22 -7.10 8.71 7.05
N LYS A 23 -7.28 8.10 5.87
CA LYS A 23 -8.53 7.39 5.53
C LYS A 23 -8.81 6.23 6.47
N LEU A 24 -7.82 5.39 6.76
CA LEU A 24 -7.94 4.26 7.68
C LEU A 24 -8.27 4.70 9.11
N LEU A 25 -7.63 5.77 9.59
CA LEU A 25 -7.94 6.38 10.88
C LEU A 25 -9.39 6.89 10.94
N LYS A 26 -9.85 7.60 9.89
CA LYS A 26 -11.24 8.06 9.79
C LYS A 26 -12.26 6.92 9.73
N LYS A 27 -11.89 5.79 9.14
CA LYS A 27 -12.72 4.56 9.08
C LYS A 27 -12.72 3.77 10.39
N GLY A 28 -11.84 4.08 11.34
CA GLY A 28 -11.69 3.30 12.58
C GLY A 28 -11.07 1.91 12.34
N LYS A 29 -10.32 1.74 11.25
CA LYS A 29 -9.66 0.47 10.89
C LYS A 29 -8.16 0.68 10.72
N PRO A 30 -7.40 0.84 11.81
CA PRO A 30 -5.95 0.88 11.73
C PRO A 30 -5.42 -0.48 11.27
N ILE A 31 -4.50 -0.48 10.30
CA ILE A 31 -3.75 -1.66 9.87
C ILE A 31 -2.26 -1.44 10.21
N PRO A 32 -1.42 -2.50 10.16
CA PRO A 32 0.02 -2.37 10.40
C PRO A 32 0.69 -1.33 9.50
N GLU A 33 1.66 -0.59 10.05
CA GLU A 33 2.33 0.52 9.36
C GLU A 33 3.03 0.07 8.06
N ASN A 34 3.60 -1.13 8.07
CA ASN A 34 4.29 -1.69 6.90
C ASN A 34 3.32 -1.98 5.75
N ASP A 35 2.10 -2.43 6.06
CA ASP A 35 1.08 -2.72 5.04
C ASP A 35 0.67 -1.43 4.33
N ILE A 36 0.57 -0.32 5.07
CA ILE A 36 0.28 1.00 4.49
C ILE A 36 1.42 1.42 3.55
N TRP A 37 2.68 1.22 3.94
CA TRP A 37 3.83 1.53 3.06
C TRP A 37 3.87 0.67 1.80
N ILE A 38 3.63 -0.63 1.93
CA ILE A 38 3.58 -1.56 0.79
C ILE A 38 2.47 -1.13 -0.18
N ALA A 39 1.28 -0.86 0.33
CA ALA A 39 0.16 -0.40 -0.47
C ALA A 39 0.42 0.97 -1.13
N ALA A 40 1.07 1.89 -0.42
CA ALA A 40 1.44 3.20 -0.96
C ALA A 40 2.43 3.08 -2.13
N VAL A 41 3.39 2.16 -2.05
CA VAL A 41 4.31 1.87 -3.16
C VAL A 41 3.53 1.28 -4.34
N ALA A 42 2.68 0.28 -4.11
CA ALA A 42 1.88 -0.34 -5.17
C ALA A 42 1.00 0.69 -5.90
N ILE A 43 0.29 1.54 -5.15
CA ILE A 43 -0.57 2.60 -5.72
C ILE A 43 0.27 3.61 -6.51
N ARG A 44 1.42 4.02 -5.98
CA ARG A 44 2.26 5.04 -6.63
C ARG A 44 2.72 4.61 -8.02
N TYR A 45 3.17 3.36 -8.12
CA TYR A 45 3.71 2.82 -9.37
C TYR A 45 2.64 2.14 -10.22
N GLU A 46 1.37 2.27 -9.84
CA GLU A 46 0.22 1.64 -10.52
C GLU A 46 0.41 0.12 -10.72
N LEU A 47 1.00 -0.53 -9.70
CA LEU A 47 1.30 -1.96 -9.72
C LEU A 47 0.23 -2.76 -8.97
N PRO A 48 -0.14 -3.95 -9.46
CA PRO A 48 -0.92 -4.90 -8.68
C PRO A 48 -0.09 -5.37 -7.48
N LEU A 49 -0.72 -5.40 -6.31
CA LEU A 49 -0.18 -6.01 -5.11
C LEU A 49 -0.68 -7.44 -5.01
N VAL A 50 0.23 -8.41 -5.06
CA VAL A 50 -0.09 -9.81 -4.80
C VAL A 50 0.03 -10.08 -3.31
N ALA A 51 -1.08 -10.33 -2.63
CA ALA A 51 -1.09 -10.61 -1.19
C ALA A 51 -2.31 -11.42 -0.73
N PHE A 52 -2.08 -12.28 0.27
CA PHE A 52 -3.16 -13.04 0.94
C PHE A 52 -3.69 -12.34 2.20
N ASP A 53 -3.08 -11.22 2.60
CA ASP A 53 -3.47 -10.49 3.80
C ASP A 53 -4.74 -9.66 3.55
N LYS A 54 -5.73 -9.84 4.42
CA LYS A 54 -7.01 -9.15 4.34
C LYS A 54 -6.91 -7.67 4.70
N HIS A 55 -5.84 -7.22 5.36
CA HIS A 55 -5.65 -5.80 5.68
C HIS A 55 -5.73 -4.91 4.43
N PHE A 56 -5.22 -5.38 3.30
CA PHE A 56 -5.19 -4.64 2.04
C PHE A 56 -6.60 -4.38 1.45
N LEU A 57 -7.61 -5.14 1.86
CA LEU A 57 -9.01 -4.93 1.44
C LEU A 57 -9.60 -3.61 1.98
N GLU A 58 -9.02 -3.04 3.04
CA GLU A 58 -9.49 -1.79 3.63
C GLU A 58 -8.97 -0.55 2.90
N ILE A 59 -7.99 -0.73 2.00
CA ILE A 59 -7.31 0.32 1.27
C ILE A 59 -8.01 0.55 -0.07
N GLU A 60 -8.57 1.74 -0.23
CA GLU A 60 -9.20 2.16 -1.49
C GLU A 60 -8.15 2.38 -2.59
N ASN A 61 -8.54 2.10 -3.84
CA ASN A 61 -7.73 2.29 -5.05
C ASN A 61 -6.46 1.44 -5.11
N LEU A 62 -6.34 0.40 -4.28
CA LEU A 62 -5.29 -0.59 -4.39
C LEU A 62 -5.73 -1.72 -5.34
N GLN A 63 -4.93 -2.01 -6.36
CA GLN A 63 -5.13 -3.18 -7.21
C GLN A 63 -4.60 -4.42 -6.47
N LEU A 64 -5.50 -5.22 -5.90
CA LEU A 64 -5.13 -6.43 -5.15
C LEU A 64 -5.36 -7.67 -6.00
N GLU A 65 -4.33 -8.49 -6.13
CA GLU A 65 -4.37 -9.82 -6.75
C GLU A 65 -4.11 -10.91 -5.69
N VAL A 66 -4.75 -12.05 -5.84
CA VAL A 66 -4.72 -13.19 -4.91
C VAL A 66 -4.27 -14.44 -5.64
#